data_AF-A0A7R9ZL91-F1
#
_entry.id   AF-A0A7R9ZL91-F1
#
_cell.length_a   1.000
_cell.length_b   1.000
_cell.length_c   1.000
_cell.angle_alpha   90.00
_cell.angle_beta   90.00
_cell.angle_gamma   90.00
#
_symmetry.space_group_name_H-M   'P 1'
#
loop_
_entity.id
_entity.type
_entity.pdbx_description
1 polymer ?
#
loop_
_entity_poly.entity_id
_entity_poly.type
_entity_poly.pdbx_seq_one_letter_code
_entity_poly.pdbx_strand_id
1 'polypeptide(L)'
;MSILQVLDDKEAASALKKKKAKGLQPRSMTSEDNGGWVPILAMECRGLEPYAFHPMSEEFVITSEGGTTFEEEVELGEGDWADYDEDNDAPVSMEGIEFKFEAV
;
A
#
# COMPACT_ATOMS: atom_id res chain seq x y z
N MET A 1 19.76 20.42 0.06
CA MET A 1 19.58 19.29 -0.86
C MET A 1 18.29 18.60 -0.45
N SER A 2 17.36 18.49 -1.39
CA SER A 2 16.04 17.91 -1.17
C SER A 2 16.07 16.44 -1.60
N ILE A 3 15.69 15.53 -0.71
CA ILE A 3 15.76 14.07 -0.94
C ILE A 3 14.44 13.45 -0.50
N LEU A 4 13.95 12.54 -1.32
CA LEU A 4 12.92 11.56 -1.00
C LEU A 4 13.46 10.21 -1.45
N GLN A 5 13.63 9.29 -0.51
CA GLN A 5 14.15 7.95 -0.78
C GLN A 5 13.20 6.92 -0.16
N VAL A 6 12.74 5.97 -0.97
CA VAL A 6 12.05 4.77 -0.47
C VAL A 6 13.05 3.90 0.27
N LEU A 7 12.67 3.46 1.47
CA LEU A 7 13.50 2.61 2.32
C LEU A 7 13.18 1.15 2.07
N ASP A 8 14.22 0.30 2.09
CA ASP A 8 14.01 -1.15 2.16
C ASP A 8 13.52 -1.57 3.57
N ASP A 9 13.09 -2.83 3.71
CA ASP A 9 12.55 -3.36 4.98
C ASP A 9 13.51 -3.19 6.16
N LYS A 10 14.82 -3.34 5.94
CA LYS A 10 15.83 -3.25 6.99
C LYS A 10 16.08 -1.80 7.38
N GLU A 11 16.12 -0.91 6.41
CA GLU A 11 16.23 0.54 6.60
C GLU A 11 15.01 1.09 7.33
N ALA A 12 13.80 0.71 6.89
CA ALA A 12 12.54 1.05 7.53
C ALA A 12 12.50 0.55 8.98
N ALA A 13 12.85 -0.72 9.21
CA ALA A 13 12.89 -1.28 10.57
C ALA A 13 13.86 -0.55 11.50
N SER A 14 15.05 -0.21 10.98
CA SER A 14 16.06 0.57 11.71
C SER A 14 15.57 1.98 12.03
N ALA A 15 14.95 2.67 11.07
CA ALA A 15 14.42 4.02 11.24
C ALA A 15 13.28 4.06 12.26
N LEU A 16 12.29 3.17 12.13
CA LEU A 16 11.14 3.06 13.03
C LEU A 16 11.56 2.72 14.46
N LYS A 17 12.58 1.87 14.64
CA LYS A 17 13.15 1.58 15.97
C LYS A 17 13.75 2.83 16.61
N LYS A 18 14.45 3.67 15.84
CA LYS A 18 15.04 4.94 16.33
C LYS A 18 13.95 5.94 16.73
N LYS A 19 12.84 5.98 15.98
CA LYS A 19 11.68 6.85 16.23
C LYS A 19 10.71 6.33 17.30
N LYS A 20 10.90 5.11 17.81
CA LYS A 20 9.98 4.41 18.74
C LYS A 20 8.58 4.17 18.14
N ALA A 21 8.46 4.18 16.82
CA ALA A 21 7.23 3.93 16.06
C ALA A 21 7.08 2.44 15.71
N LYS A 22 7.03 1.58 16.75
CA LYS A 22 6.86 0.14 16.55
C LYS A 22 5.45 -0.16 16.03
N GLY A 23 5.34 -1.06 15.05
CA GLY A 23 4.05 -1.46 14.44
C GLY A 23 3.77 -0.84 13.08
N LEU A 24 4.56 0.14 12.65
CA LEU A 24 4.42 0.80 11.33
C LEU A 24 5.36 0.22 10.26
N GLN A 25 5.74 -1.05 10.37
CA GLN A 25 6.55 -1.68 9.32
C GLN A 25 5.71 -1.81 8.05
N PRO A 26 6.24 -1.39 6.88
CA PRO A 26 5.58 -1.63 5.61
C PRO A 26 5.27 -3.12 5.41
N ARG A 27 4.06 -3.42 4.92
CA ARG A 27 3.62 -4.77 4.56
C ARG A 27 2.45 -4.72 3.59
N SER A 28 2.14 -5.86 2.97
CA SER A 28 0.91 -6.05 2.21
C SER A 28 -0.32 -5.89 3.10
N MET A 29 -1.38 -5.32 2.54
CA MET A 29 -2.71 -5.27 3.14
C MET A 29 -3.41 -6.64 2.99
N THR A 30 -4.18 -7.04 3.99
CA THR A 30 -4.96 -8.29 3.97
C THR A 30 -6.43 -8.00 4.32
N SER A 31 -7.30 -9.01 4.19
CA SER A 31 -8.72 -8.87 4.57
C SER A 31 -8.92 -8.58 6.07
N GLU A 32 -7.94 -8.92 6.92
CA GLU A 32 -7.96 -8.59 8.35
C GLU A 32 -7.79 -7.09 8.63
N ASP A 33 -7.31 -6.31 7.66
CA ASP A 33 -7.10 -4.88 7.77
C ASP A 33 -8.29 -4.03 7.34
N ASN A 34 -9.41 -4.65 6.96
CA ASN A 34 -10.56 -3.94 6.43
C ASN A 34 -11.04 -2.85 7.41
N GLY A 35 -11.14 -1.61 6.91
CA GLY A 35 -11.48 -0.41 7.69
C GLY A 35 -10.32 0.18 8.52
N GLY A 36 -9.12 -0.39 8.42
CA GLY A 36 -7.90 0.06 9.08
C GLY A 36 -6.86 0.64 8.12
N TRP A 37 -5.84 1.28 8.68
CA TRP A 37 -4.70 1.80 7.93
C TRP A 37 -3.53 0.82 7.97
N VAL A 38 -2.96 0.51 6.82
CA VAL A 38 -1.77 -0.34 6.69
C VAL A 38 -0.61 0.50 6.14
N PRO A 39 0.57 0.51 6.79
CA PRO A 39 1.77 1.05 6.18
C PRO A 39 2.17 0.14 5.01
N ILE A 40 2.22 0.70 3.80
CA ILE A 40 2.65 -0.04 2.59
C ILE A 40 4.02 0.41 2.07
N LEU A 41 4.49 1.60 2.49
CA LEU A 41 5.73 2.22 2.03
C LEU A 41 6.36 3.03 3.17
N ALA A 42 7.68 3.00 3.29
CA ALA A 42 8.43 3.90 4.16
C ALA A 42 9.40 4.74 3.34
N MET A 43 9.50 6.04 3.67
CA MET A 43 10.37 6.96 2.96
C MET A 43 11.19 7.82 3.92
N GLU A 44 12.46 8.05 3.57
CA GLU A 44 13.26 9.11 4.17
C GLU A 44 13.08 10.41 3.37
N CYS A 45 12.54 11.43 4.03
CA CYS A 45 12.33 12.76 3.44
C CYS A 45 13.25 13.78 4.10
N ARG A 46 13.99 14.56 3.29
CA ARG A 46 14.84 15.67 3.75
C ARG A 46 14.58 16.89 2.89
N GLY A 47 14.03 17.96 3.48
CA GLY A 47 13.75 19.21 2.76
C GLY A 47 12.61 19.12 1.74
N LEU A 48 11.73 18.12 1.87
CA LEU A 48 10.51 17.88 1.12
C LEU A 48 9.50 17.17 2.04
N GLU A 49 8.21 17.37 1.79
CA GLU A 49 7.12 16.67 2.48
C GLU A 49 6.11 16.21 1.42
N PRO A 50 5.87 14.89 1.26
CA PRO A 50 4.83 14.38 0.39
C PRO A 50 3.44 14.85 0.85
N TYR A 51 2.59 15.27 -0.07
CA TYR A 51 1.27 15.81 0.25
C TYR A 51 0.10 15.06 -0.40
N ALA A 52 0.37 14.32 -1.48
CA ALA A 52 -0.61 13.50 -2.18
C ALA A 52 0.09 12.28 -2.81
N PHE A 53 -0.61 11.15 -2.82
CA PHE A 53 -0.20 9.93 -3.50
C PHE A 53 -1.23 9.61 -4.56
N HIS A 54 -0.77 9.36 -5.77
CA HIS A 54 -1.60 8.97 -6.90
C HIS A 54 -1.05 7.63 -7.38
N PRO A 55 -1.71 6.50 -7.05
CA PRO A 55 -1.26 5.20 -7.52
C PRO A 55 -1.35 5.18 -9.05
N MET A 56 -0.31 4.67 -9.70
CA MET A 56 -0.33 4.43 -11.14
C MET A 56 -0.90 3.05 -11.43
N SER A 57 -1.37 2.84 -12.66
CA SER A 57 -1.76 1.51 -13.14
C SER A 57 -0.61 0.51 -13.00
N GLU A 58 -0.93 -0.74 -12.70
CA GLU A 58 0.04 -1.86 -12.66
C GLU A 58 1.09 -1.77 -11.53
N GLU A 59 0.89 -0.91 -10.53
CA GLU A 59 1.77 -0.83 -9.34
C GLU A 59 1.41 -1.85 -8.25
N PHE A 60 0.17 -2.33 -8.25
CA PHE A 60 -0.37 -3.19 -7.21
C PHE A 60 -0.74 -4.56 -7.77
N VAL A 61 -0.48 -5.58 -6.97
CA VAL A 61 -0.91 -6.95 -7.22
C VAL A 61 -1.98 -7.29 -6.20
N ILE A 62 -3.11 -7.80 -6.68
CA ILE A 62 -4.23 -8.22 -5.83
C ILE A 62 -4.31 -9.74 -5.90
N THR A 63 -4.45 -10.39 -4.75
CA THR A 63 -4.73 -11.83 -4.68
C THR A 63 -6.09 -12.02 -4.02
N SER A 64 -7.01 -12.69 -4.71
CA SER A 64 -8.33 -13.03 -4.18
C SER A 64 -8.21 -14.00 -2.99
N GLU A 65 -9.28 -14.14 -2.20
CA GLU A 65 -9.33 -15.18 -1.16
C GLU A 65 -9.26 -16.60 -1.73
N GLY A 66 -9.64 -16.77 -3.02
CA GLY A 66 -9.50 -18.00 -3.78
C GLY A 66 -8.09 -18.28 -4.31
N GLY A 67 -7.17 -17.30 -4.20
CA GLY A 67 -5.77 -17.42 -4.61
C GLY A 67 -5.47 -16.94 -6.04
N THR A 68 -6.45 -16.40 -6.76
CA THR A 68 -6.28 -15.83 -8.09
C THR A 68 -5.58 -14.49 -7.99
N THR A 69 -4.52 -14.29 -8.80
CA THR A 69 -3.70 -13.08 -8.77
C THR A 69 -4.02 -12.19 -9.98
N PHE A 70 -4.27 -10.92 -9.70
CA PHE A 70 -4.50 -9.86 -10.67
C PHE A 70 -3.29 -8.91 -10.66
N GLU A 71 -2.57 -8.82 -11.77
CA GLU A 71 -1.36 -7.99 -11.92
C GLU A 71 -1.51 -6.91 -12.99
N GLU A 72 -2.30 -7.19 -14.03
CA GLU A 72 -2.57 -6.28 -15.14
C GLU A 72 -3.82 -5.44 -14.85
N GLU A 73 -3.87 -4.22 -15.38
CA GLU A 73 -5.06 -3.33 -15.32
C GLU A 73 -5.57 -3.00 -13.90
N VAL A 74 -4.75 -3.22 -12.86
CA VAL A 74 -5.08 -2.78 -11.49
C VAL A 74 -4.90 -1.26 -11.39
N GLU A 75 -6.02 -0.54 -11.43
CA GLU A 75 -6.08 0.91 -11.23
C GLU A 75 -6.84 1.24 -9.94
N LEU A 76 -6.13 1.80 -8.95
CA LEU A 76 -6.70 2.14 -7.63
C LEU A 76 -6.90 3.66 -7.44
N GLY A 77 -6.67 4.46 -8.50
CA GLY A 77 -6.66 5.92 -8.43
C GLY A 77 -8.03 6.54 -8.16
N GLU A 78 -9.10 5.87 -8.54
CA GLU A 78 -10.48 6.34 -8.33
C GLU A 78 -11.04 5.94 -6.96
N GLY A 79 -10.33 5.10 -6.20
CA GLY A 79 -10.74 4.64 -4.88
C GLY A 79 -11.54 3.35 -4.87
N ASP A 80 -11.94 2.83 -6.02
CA ASP A 80 -12.68 1.57 -6.14
C ASP A 80 -12.05 0.69 -7.23
N TRP A 81 -12.03 -0.62 -7.02
CA TRP A 81 -11.60 -1.62 -7.99
C TRP A 81 -12.52 -2.84 -7.92
N ALA A 82 -12.87 -3.41 -9.06
CA ALA A 82 -13.68 -4.62 -9.13
C ALA A 82 -13.29 -5.45 -10.35
N ASP A 83 -13.31 -6.76 -10.17
CA ASP A 83 -13.01 -7.74 -11.22
C ASP A 83 -13.73 -9.06 -10.92
N TYR A 84 -13.44 -10.11 -11.70
CA TYR A 84 -14.05 -11.42 -11.56
C TYR A 84 -12.99 -12.52 -11.47
N ASP A 85 -13.05 -13.29 -10.38
CA ASP A 85 -12.21 -14.47 -10.20
C ASP A 85 -12.82 -15.65 -10.97
N GLU A 86 -12.37 -15.84 -12.22
CA GLU A 86 -12.85 -16.90 -13.11
C GLU A 86 -12.60 -18.31 -12.55
N ASP A 87 -11.50 -18.51 -11.81
CA ASP A 87 -11.14 -19.81 -11.24
C ASP A 87 -12.08 -20.22 -10.10
N ASN A 88 -12.67 -19.24 -9.41
CA ASN A 88 -13.57 -19.45 -8.26
C ASN A 88 -15.03 -19.06 -8.52
N ASP A 89 -15.37 -18.67 -9.76
CA ASP A 89 -16.72 -18.26 -10.19
C ASP A 89 -17.32 -17.16 -9.28
N ALA A 90 -16.49 -16.21 -8.85
CA ALA A 90 -16.85 -15.22 -7.83
C ALA A 90 -16.44 -13.78 -8.21
N PRO A 91 -17.32 -12.77 -8.00
CA PRO A 91 -16.92 -11.38 -8.13
C PRO A 91 -15.99 -10.97 -6.98
N VAL A 92 -15.00 -10.14 -7.28
CA VAL A 92 -14.08 -9.56 -6.30
C VAL A 92 -14.09 -8.04 -6.40
N SER A 93 -14.02 -7.35 -5.27
CA SER A 93 -13.96 -5.89 -5.25
C SER A 93 -13.25 -5.35 -4.02
N MET A 94 -12.72 -4.15 -4.16
CA MET A 94 -12.24 -3.29 -3.09
C MET A 94 -12.84 -1.91 -3.29
N GLU A 95 -13.45 -1.36 -2.24
CA GLU A 95 -14.14 -0.08 -2.29
C GLU A 95 -13.61 0.86 -1.21
N GLY A 96 -13.66 2.17 -1.45
CA GLY A 96 -13.25 3.18 -0.49
C GLY A 96 -11.75 3.15 -0.17
N ILE A 97 -10.93 2.82 -1.16
CA ILE A 97 -9.47 2.82 -1.09
C ILE A 97 -8.99 4.27 -0.92
N GLU A 98 -8.26 4.52 0.16
CA GLU A 98 -7.69 5.82 0.48
C GLU A 98 -6.19 5.70 0.76
N PHE A 99 -5.45 6.76 0.43
CA PHE A 99 -4.02 6.86 0.72
C PHE A 99 -3.72 8.10 1.53
N LYS A 100 -2.80 7.98 2.50
CA LYS A 100 -2.31 9.09 3.31
C LYS A 100 -0.83 8.92 3.63
N PHE A 101 -0.18 10.03 3.92
CA PHE A 101 1.14 10.01 4.54
C PHE A 101 1.01 10.21 6.05
N GLU A 102 1.77 9.45 6.83
CA GLU A 102 1.87 9.59 8.28
C GLU A 102 3.33 9.82 8.67
N ALA A 103 3.62 10.98 9.23
CA ALA A 103 4.97 11.34 9.66
C ALA A 103 5.31 10.69 11.02
N VAL A 104 6.51 10.09 11.12
CA VAL A 104 7.00 9.33 12.29
C VAL A 104 8.29 9.87 12.89
#